data_AF-A0A2K1IBD7-F1
#
_entry.id   AF-A0A2K1IBD7-F1
#
_cell.length_a   1.000
_cell.length_b   1.000
_cell.length_c   1.000
_cell.angle_alpha   90.00
_cell.angle_beta   90.00
_cell.angle_gamma   90.00
#
_symmetry.space_group_name_H-M   'P 1'
#
loop_
_entity.id
_entity.type
_entity.pdbx_description
1 polymer ?
#
loop_
_entity_poly.entity_id
_entity_poly.type
_entity_poly.pdbx_seq_one_letter_code
_entity_poly.pdbx_strand_id
1 'polypeptide(L)'
;MFSCVHFPIRSRLSQTSQKARDGMKKLMQIPLLLAAVDRKGSSPLLASVILSIVLLLLATLHLGYCGYHSRIEASTVGCGKAQNVREIANEAQMTGLTPPPKLAYLILGAGGDGLRMQRMLQALYHPHNYYLLHLDRESSEDERKNLDRYVKHEQVFQEAGNVYMVAKPNLVTYKGSTMIAATLHGAAILLKKAKDWDWFINLSASDYPLLTQDDLLHVFSYLPKDLNFLEHTNDLGWKEEQRVKPIIIDPALYQNTKTDVYWVTEKRAVPTAFRLFTGSAWIALSRAFMEHTIMGWDNLPRTVLMYYANFVSSPEGYFHTVICNSEEFRNTTVNHDLHFIAWDTPPKQHPISLTVNFFEAMTTSGAPFARKFDKDDPVLNKIDAELLNRTRDGFSPGGWCVGSHNNPCSVRGDYSVLRPGPGARRLEDLIVQLLLPERFRSSQCAGV
;
A
#
# COMPACT_ATOMS: atom_id res chain seq x y z
N MET A 1 28.38 -13.22 -23.47
CA MET A 1 27.10 -13.91 -23.79
C MET A 1 26.14 -13.68 -22.63
N PHE A 2 25.37 -12.60 -22.68
CA PHE A 2 24.30 -12.37 -21.71
C PHE A 2 23.07 -13.09 -22.21
N SER A 3 22.70 -14.18 -21.53
CA SER A 3 21.45 -14.87 -21.81
C SER A 3 20.31 -14.03 -21.24
N CYS A 4 19.55 -13.37 -22.11
CA CYS A 4 18.24 -12.81 -21.75
C CYS A 4 17.34 -13.98 -21.37
N VAL A 5 17.16 -14.21 -20.07
CA VAL A 5 16.14 -15.12 -19.56
C VAL A 5 14.78 -14.47 -19.85
N HIS A 6 14.14 -14.89 -20.93
CA HIS A 6 12.73 -14.61 -21.18
C HIS A 6 11.90 -15.31 -20.10
N PHE A 7 11.46 -14.56 -19.09
CA PHE A 7 10.70 -15.11 -17.97
C PHE A 7 9.24 -15.40 -18.37
N PRO A 8 8.69 -16.57 -18.02
CA PRO A 8 7.25 -16.89 -18.15
C PRO A 8 6.36 -16.17 -17.10
N ILE A 9 6.87 -15.17 -16.38
CA ILE A 9 6.15 -14.38 -15.34
C ILE A 9 4.89 -13.74 -15.94
N ARG A 10 4.99 -13.19 -17.15
CA ARG A 10 3.87 -12.52 -17.82
C ARG A 10 2.72 -13.50 -18.08
N SER A 11 2.94 -14.79 -18.32
CA SER A 11 1.83 -15.72 -18.62
C SER A 11 1.12 -16.20 -17.36
N ARG A 12 1.82 -16.45 -16.24
CA ARG A 12 1.18 -16.90 -14.98
C ARG A 12 0.43 -15.78 -14.26
N LEU A 13 1.09 -14.65 -14.05
CA LEU A 13 0.46 -13.49 -13.44
C LEU A 13 -0.56 -12.87 -14.37
N SER A 14 -0.33 -12.73 -15.69
CA SER A 14 -1.42 -12.23 -16.56
C SER A 14 -2.57 -13.21 -16.72
N GLN A 15 -2.39 -14.53 -16.79
CA GLN A 15 -3.56 -15.42 -16.87
C GLN A 15 -4.37 -15.40 -15.58
N THR A 16 -3.72 -15.28 -14.42
CA THR A 16 -4.39 -15.27 -13.11
C THR A 16 -4.96 -13.88 -12.80
N SER A 17 -4.22 -12.80 -13.08
CA SER A 17 -4.64 -11.40 -12.91
C SER A 17 -5.62 -10.95 -13.98
N GLN A 18 -5.57 -11.51 -15.20
CA GLN A 18 -6.59 -11.28 -16.23
C GLN A 18 -7.81 -12.15 -15.98
N LYS A 19 -7.72 -13.37 -15.45
CA LYS A 19 -8.89 -14.07 -14.89
C LYS A 19 -9.48 -13.34 -13.68
N ALA A 20 -8.66 -12.72 -12.82
CA ALA A 20 -9.13 -11.92 -11.70
C ALA A 20 -9.77 -10.60 -12.18
N ARG A 21 -9.14 -9.90 -13.13
CA ARG A 21 -9.66 -8.68 -13.77
C ARG A 21 -10.92 -8.96 -14.59
N ASP A 22 -10.97 -10.04 -15.36
CA ASP A 22 -12.14 -10.46 -16.15
C ASP A 22 -13.24 -11.03 -15.25
N GLY A 23 -12.87 -11.69 -14.14
CA GLY A 23 -13.78 -12.10 -13.08
C GLY A 23 -14.40 -10.91 -12.33
N MET A 24 -13.58 -9.90 -12.00
CA MET A 24 -14.02 -8.63 -11.40
C MET A 24 -14.87 -7.81 -12.38
N LYS A 25 -14.49 -7.73 -13.67
CA LYS A 25 -15.33 -7.10 -14.70
C LYS A 25 -16.66 -7.82 -14.86
N LYS A 26 -16.70 -9.15 -14.78
CA LYS A 26 -17.96 -9.94 -14.78
C LYS A 26 -18.81 -9.70 -13.54
N LEU A 27 -18.19 -9.47 -12.38
CA LEU A 27 -18.88 -9.15 -11.12
C LEU A 27 -19.38 -7.69 -11.10
N MET A 28 -18.66 -6.76 -11.73
CA MET A 28 -19.03 -5.34 -11.86
C MET A 28 -20.00 -5.04 -13.02
N GLN A 29 -20.21 -5.98 -13.94
CA GLN A 29 -21.15 -5.86 -15.08
C GLN A 29 -22.50 -6.56 -14.86
N ILE A 30 -22.80 -7.08 -13.67
CA ILE A 30 -24.16 -7.54 -13.38
C ILE A 30 -25.03 -6.29 -13.31
N PRO A 31 -25.96 -6.05 -14.26
CA PRO A 31 -26.88 -4.95 -14.12
C PRO A 31 -27.76 -5.27 -12.91
N LEU A 32 -27.83 -4.33 -11.97
CA LEU A 32 -28.94 -4.22 -11.02
C LEU A 32 -30.24 -4.10 -11.84
N LEU A 33 -30.82 -5.23 -12.21
CA LEU A 33 -32.20 -5.32 -12.66
C LEU A 33 -32.99 -5.89 -11.49
N LEU A 34 -33.31 -4.99 -10.58
CA LEU A 34 -34.32 -5.20 -9.55
C LEU A 34 -35.65 -5.47 -10.24
N ALA A 35 -36.31 -6.50 -9.73
CA ALA A 35 -37.69 -6.86 -9.99
C ALA A 35 -38.61 -5.63 -9.97
N ALA A 36 -39.36 -5.44 -11.05
CA ALA A 36 -40.81 -5.21 -11.05
C ALA A 36 -41.27 -4.95 -12.49
N VAL A 37 -42.24 -5.72 -12.94
CA VAL A 37 -43.52 -5.25 -13.53
C VAL A 37 -44.10 -6.42 -14.32
N ASP A 38 -45.02 -7.13 -13.67
CA ASP A 38 -46.17 -7.68 -14.37
C ASP A 38 -47.25 -6.59 -14.41
N ARG A 39 -48.00 -6.59 -15.51
CA ARG A 39 -49.24 -5.83 -15.84
C ARG A 39 -49.16 -4.37 -16.32
N LYS A 40 -49.39 -4.28 -17.64
CA LYS A 40 -50.34 -3.40 -18.36
C LYS A 40 -50.45 -1.93 -17.92
N GLY A 41 -50.00 -1.04 -18.80
CA GLY A 41 -50.43 0.36 -18.85
C GLY A 41 -49.44 1.25 -19.59
N SER A 42 -49.67 1.46 -20.89
CA SER A 42 -48.90 2.37 -21.73
C SER A 42 -48.98 3.80 -21.17
N SER A 43 -47.84 4.42 -20.82
CA SER A 43 -47.76 5.81 -20.37
C SER A 43 -46.85 6.66 -21.27
N PRO A 44 -47.16 7.95 -21.49
CA PRO A 44 -46.55 8.80 -22.54
C PRO A 44 -45.09 9.22 -22.26
N LEU A 45 -44.50 8.79 -21.15
CA LEU A 45 -43.14 9.15 -20.74
C LEU A 45 -42.05 8.47 -21.60
N LEU A 46 -42.29 7.23 -22.04
CA LEU A 46 -41.37 6.47 -22.89
C LEU A 46 -41.18 7.10 -24.29
N ALA A 47 -42.22 7.73 -24.84
CA ALA A 47 -42.13 8.42 -26.12
C ALA A 47 -41.24 9.68 -26.06
N SER A 48 -41.25 10.40 -24.92
CA SER A 48 -40.42 11.61 -24.75
C SER A 48 -38.93 11.31 -24.63
N VAL A 49 -38.59 10.17 -24.01
CA VAL A 49 -37.20 9.70 -23.86
C VAL A 49 -36.64 9.28 -25.21
N ILE A 50 -37.43 8.56 -26.02
CA ILE A 50 -37.02 8.16 -27.37
C ILE A 50 -36.83 9.37 -28.28
N LEU A 51 -37.70 10.37 -28.21
CA LEU A 51 -37.58 11.60 -29.00
C LEU A 51 -36.31 12.41 -28.64
N SER A 52 -35.95 12.44 -27.35
CA SER A 52 -34.77 13.16 -26.87
C SER A 52 -33.46 12.49 -27.32
N ILE A 53 -33.44 11.15 -27.38
CA ILE A 53 -32.28 10.38 -27.87
C ILE A 53 -32.10 10.59 -29.38
N VAL A 54 -33.19 10.65 -30.16
CA VAL A 54 -33.13 10.91 -31.60
C VAL A 54 -32.61 12.33 -31.91
N LEU A 55 -33.03 13.34 -31.14
CA LEU A 55 -32.56 14.72 -31.31
C LEU A 55 -31.06 14.87 -30.97
N LEU A 56 -30.57 14.16 -29.95
CA LEU A 56 -29.15 14.13 -29.58
C LEU A 56 -28.27 13.47 -30.65
N LEU A 57 -28.77 12.43 -31.31
CA LEU A 57 -28.06 11.76 -32.41
C LEU A 57 -28.04 12.60 -33.70
N LEU A 58 -29.07 13.42 -33.95
CA LEU A 58 -29.07 14.36 -35.08
C LEU A 58 -28.13 15.56 -34.85
N ALA A 59 -27.91 15.96 -33.60
CA ALA A 59 -26.98 17.04 -33.26
C ALA A 59 -25.50 16.65 -33.44
N THR A 60 -25.14 15.38 -33.24
CA THR A 60 -23.76 14.89 -33.42
C THR A 60 -23.38 14.63 -34.88
N LEU A 61 -24.37 14.49 -35.77
CA LEU A 61 -24.15 14.35 -37.21
C LEU A 61 -23.95 15.68 -37.95
N HIS A 62 -24.18 16.83 -37.30
CA HIS A 62 -24.05 18.16 -37.91
C HIS A 62 -22.78 18.95 -37.55
N LEU A 63 -21.87 18.40 -36.74
CA LEU A 63 -20.59 19.06 -36.37
C LEU A 63 -19.34 18.32 -36.87
N GLY A 64 -19.43 17.66 -38.02
CA GLY A 64 -18.29 17.05 -38.71
C GLY A 64 -18.07 17.66 -40.09
N TYR A 65 -17.60 18.91 -40.21
CA TYR A 65 -17.00 19.41 -41.46
C TYR A 65 -16.18 20.70 -41.27
N CYS A 66 -14.84 20.57 -41.18
CA CYS A 66 -13.77 21.51 -41.56
C CYS A 66 -12.45 20.86 -41.08
N GLY A 67 -11.49 20.41 -41.89
CA GLY A 67 -11.08 20.86 -43.21
C GLY A 67 -9.87 21.80 -43.08
N TYR A 68 -8.67 21.28 -42.80
CA TYR A 68 -7.43 22.05 -42.99
C TYR A 68 -6.34 21.20 -43.65
N HIS A 69 -5.91 21.69 -44.82
CA HIS A 69 -4.90 21.15 -45.72
C HIS A 69 -3.49 21.57 -45.28
N SER A 70 -2.53 20.65 -45.28
CA SER A 70 -1.09 20.97 -45.21
C SER A 70 -0.49 20.96 -46.61
N ARG A 71 0.19 22.05 -47.00
CA ARG A 71 1.03 22.11 -48.21
C ARG A 71 2.42 21.56 -47.90
N ILE A 72 2.91 20.77 -48.84
CA ILE A 72 4.27 20.23 -48.92
C ILE A 72 5.11 21.22 -49.72
N GLU A 73 6.25 21.65 -49.19
CA GLU A 73 7.37 22.17 -49.99
C GLU A 73 8.59 21.28 -49.74
N ALA A 74 9.15 20.78 -50.84
CA ALA A 74 10.35 19.98 -50.88
C ALA A 74 11.58 20.89 -50.89
N SER A 75 12.57 20.58 -50.05
CA SER A 75 13.93 21.13 -50.16
C SER A 75 14.91 19.97 -50.24
N THR A 76 15.61 19.90 -51.36
CA THR A 76 16.72 19.02 -51.67
C THR A 76 17.98 19.44 -50.91
N VAL A 77 18.59 18.53 -50.15
CA VAL A 77 19.98 18.65 -49.70
C VAL A 77 20.67 17.28 -49.81
N GLY A 78 21.89 17.31 -50.30
CA GLY A 78 22.60 16.20 -50.92
C GLY A 78 23.21 15.17 -49.96
N CYS A 79 23.52 14.03 -50.56
CA CYS A 79 24.20 12.89 -49.94
C CYS A 79 25.72 13.13 -49.88
N GLY A 80 26.33 12.87 -48.72
CA GLY A 80 27.78 12.91 -48.53
C GLY A 80 28.26 12.38 -47.17
N LYS A 81 28.39 11.05 -47.07
CA LYS A 81 29.33 10.24 -46.26
C LYS A 81 29.64 10.65 -44.80
N ALA A 82 29.23 9.82 -43.82
CA ALA A 82 30.07 8.75 -43.23
C ALA A 82 29.65 8.37 -41.77
N GLN A 83 29.32 7.08 -41.62
CA GLN A 83 29.56 6.20 -40.46
C GLN A 83 28.71 6.31 -39.18
N ASN A 84 27.83 5.29 -39.09
CA ASN A 84 27.44 4.50 -37.90
C ASN A 84 26.76 5.21 -36.73
N VAL A 85 25.48 5.53 -36.93
CA VAL A 85 24.46 5.50 -35.87
C VAL A 85 23.37 4.52 -36.33
N ARG A 86 23.40 3.30 -35.79
CA ARG A 86 22.23 2.39 -35.77
C ARG A 86 21.75 2.26 -34.33
N GLU A 87 21.45 3.40 -33.75
CA GLU A 87 20.35 3.59 -32.82
C GLU A 87 19.29 4.32 -33.63
N ILE A 88 18.16 3.68 -33.87
CA ILE A 88 16.82 4.29 -34.03
C ILE A 88 15.86 3.11 -34.28
N ALA A 89 14.76 3.15 -33.53
CA ALA A 89 13.56 2.34 -33.68
C ALA A 89 13.58 0.93 -33.08
N ASN A 90 13.73 0.87 -31.76
CA ASN A 90 12.82 0.07 -30.92
C ASN A 90 12.01 0.94 -29.93
N GLU A 91 11.92 2.25 -30.17
CA GLU A 91 11.04 3.15 -29.41
C GLU A 91 9.55 2.92 -29.68
N ALA A 92 9.20 2.27 -30.80
CA ALA A 92 7.80 2.00 -31.15
C ALA A 92 7.20 0.77 -30.43
N GLN A 93 7.98 0.03 -29.62
CA GLN A 93 7.51 -1.19 -28.94
C GLN A 93 7.45 -1.07 -27.40
N MET A 94 7.79 0.10 -26.85
CA MET A 94 7.71 0.41 -25.40
C MET A 94 6.58 1.37 -25.01
N THR A 95 5.75 1.83 -25.95
CA THR A 95 4.67 2.80 -25.71
C THR A 95 3.36 2.18 -25.18
N GLY A 96 3.44 1.15 -24.34
CA GLY A 96 2.25 0.45 -23.85
C GLY A 96 2.34 -0.22 -22.48
N LEU A 97 3.46 -0.07 -21.75
CA LEU A 97 3.56 -0.57 -20.38
C LEU A 97 3.12 0.54 -19.43
N THR A 98 2.08 0.27 -18.64
CA THR A 98 1.72 1.14 -17.51
C THR A 98 2.94 1.27 -16.60
N PRO A 99 3.26 2.50 -16.12
CA PRO A 99 4.39 2.70 -15.22
C PRO A 99 4.22 1.83 -13.96
N PRO A 100 5.31 1.40 -13.32
CA PRO A 100 5.23 0.71 -12.04
C PRO A 100 4.37 1.48 -11.04
N PRO A 101 3.69 0.79 -10.12
CA PRO A 101 2.90 1.47 -9.11
C PRO A 101 3.79 2.25 -8.15
N LYS A 102 3.19 3.20 -7.44
CA LYS A 102 3.88 3.99 -6.41
C LYS A 102 3.39 3.59 -5.03
N LEU A 103 4.32 3.36 -4.11
CA LEU A 103 4.01 3.00 -2.73
C LEU A 103 4.22 4.21 -1.81
N ALA A 104 3.34 4.38 -0.84
CA ALA A 104 3.43 5.41 0.19
C ALA A 104 3.62 4.75 1.56
N TYR A 105 4.81 4.88 2.12
CA TYR A 105 5.18 4.30 3.41
C TYR A 105 4.96 5.28 4.55
N LEU A 106 4.25 4.87 5.59
CA LEU A 106 4.28 5.49 6.90
C LEU A 106 5.19 4.67 7.81
N ILE A 107 6.32 5.26 8.23
CA ILE A 107 7.31 4.62 9.10
C ILE A 107 7.20 5.25 10.49
N LEU A 108 6.76 4.46 11.47
CA LEU A 108 6.49 4.85 12.85
C LEU A 108 7.64 4.43 13.77
N GLY A 109 8.18 5.34 14.58
CA GLY A 109 9.21 5.04 15.59
C GLY A 109 8.89 5.65 16.95
N ALA A 110 9.44 5.05 18.00
CA ALA A 110 9.37 5.56 19.38
C ALA A 110 10.74 6.09 19.85
N GLY A 111 10.87 6.44 21.13
CA GLY A 111 12.14 6.91 21.71
C GLY A 111 13.28 5.92 21.50
N GLY A 112 14.39 6.38 20.92
CA GLY A 112 15.58 5.57 20.65
C GLY A 112 15.60 4.84 19.30
N ASP A 113 14.53 4.97 18.50
CA ASP A 113 14.41 4.33 17.19
C ASP A 113 15.00 5.15 16.03
N GLY A 114 15.48 6.38 16.25
CA GLY A 114 15.92 7.28 15.18
C GLY A 114 16.92 6.63 14.20
N LEU A 115 17.96 5.95 14.69
CA LEU A 115 18.93 5.25 13.84
C LEU A 115 18.34 4.00 13.16
N ARG A 116 17.38 3.32 13.79
CA ARG A 116 16.68 2.16 13.19
C ARG A 116 15.81 2.60 12.04
N MET A 117 15.11 3.73 12.20
CA MET A 117 14.33 4.35 11.13
C MET A 117 15.22 4.76 9.96
N GLN A 118 16.43 5.29 10.20
CA GLN A 118 17.39 5.60 9.14
C GLN A 118 17.77 4.34 8.36
N ARG A 119 18.20 3.28 9.06
CA ARG A 119 18.56 2.00 8.44
C ARG A 119 17.40 1.42 7.63
N MET A 120 16.20 1.38 8.22
CA MET A 120 15.02 0.86 7.53
C MET A 120 14.63 1.70 6.32
N LEU A 121 14.67 3.04 6.42
CA LEU A 121 14.42 3.91 5.29
C LEU A 121 15.40 3.63 4.15
N GLN A 122 16.69 3.52 4.44
CA GLN A 122 17.68 3.17 3.42
C GLN A 122 17.39 1.80 2.79
N ALA A 123 16.94 0.81 3.58
CA ALA A 123 16.61 -0.54 3.10
C ALA A 123 15.38 -0.57 2.18
N LEU A 124 14.40 0.30 2.46
CA LEU A 124 13.15 0.43 1.73
C LEU A 124 13.18 1.47 0.61
N TYR A 125 14.25 2.23 0.46
CA TYR A 125 14.24 3.40 -0.40
C TYR A 125 14.22 3.04 -1.89
N HIS A 126 13.33 3.69 -2.62
CA HIS A 126 13.26 3.73 -4.06
C HIS A 126 12.71 5.10 -4.48
N PRO A 127 13.35 5.82 -5.42
CA PRO A 127 12.99 7.20 -5.80
C PRO A 127 11.60 7.34 -6.43
N HIS A 128 10.96 6.23 -6.81
CA HIS A 128 9.57 6.21 -7.32
C HIS A 128 8.50 6.28 -6.21
N ASN A 129 8.84 5.88 -4.98
CA ASN A 129 7.91 5.77 -3.86
C ASN A 129 7.91 7.03 -2.98
N TYR A 130 7.01 7.09 -1.99
CA TYR A 130 6.92 8.15 -1.00
C TYR A 130 7.11 7.60 0.42
N TYR A 131 7.75 8.40 1.28
CA TYR A 131 8.08 8.01 2.65
C TYR A 131 7.70 9.12 3.61
N LEU A 132 6.92 8.79 4.64
CA LEU A 132 6.62 9.68 5.75
C LEU A 132 7.12 9.06 7.04
N LEU A 133 8.09 9.71 7.67
CA LEU A 133 8.63 9.31 8.96
C LEU A 133 7.89 10.03 10.08
N HIS A 134 7.44 9.27 11.08
CA HIS A 134 6.88 9.76 12.32
C HIS A 134 7.70 9.18 13.47
N LEU A 135 8.33 10.06 14.24
CA LEU A 135 8.99 9.71 15.49
C LEU A 135 8.14 10.29 16.63
N ASP A 136 7.72 9.42 17.57
CA ASP A 136 6.80 9.75 18.67
C ASP A 136 7.20 11.07 19.36
N ARG A 137 6.20 11.84 19.79
CA ARG A 137 6.39 13.04 20.58
C ARG A 137 7.16 12.78 21.89
N GLU A 138 7.06 11.56 22.43
CA GLU A 138 7.85 11.12 23.59
C GLU A 138 9.36 11.11 23.33
N SER A 139 9.81 10.92 22.08
CA SER A 139 11.23 10.97 21.75
C SER A 139 11.85 12.32 22.11
N SER A 140 13.17 12.36 22.31
CA SER A 140 13.85 13.63 22.59
C SER A 140 13.76 14.58 21.38
N GLU A 141 13.78 15.89 21.63
CA GLU A 141 13.86 16.86 20.54
C GLU A 141 15.11 16.68 19.69
N ASP A 142 16.24 16.34 20.32
CA ASP A 142 17.52 16.15 19.63
C ASP A 142 17.47 14.94 18.70
N GLU A 143 16.85 13.83 19.14
CA GLU A 143 16.65 12.66 18.29
C GLU A 143 15.81 13.00 17.05
N ARG A 144 14.68 13.72 17.23
CA ARG A 144 13.84 14.18 16.12
C ARG A 144 14.60 15.12 15.18
N LYS A 145 15.35 16.11 15.73
CA LYS A 145 16.16 17.05 14.93
C LYS A 145 17.28 16.34 14.19
N ASN A 146 17.88 15.31 14.77
CA ASN A 146 18.92 14.52 14.12
C ASN A 146 18.36 13.70 12.95
N LEU A 147 17.19 13.06 13.12
CA LEU A 147 16.52 12.35 12.03
C LEU A 147 16.08 13.30 10.92
N ASP A 148 15.50 14.46 11.26
CA ASP A 148 15.13 15.50 10.29
C ASP A 148 16.35 16.04 9.53
N ARG A 149 17.48 16.27 10.22
CA ARG A 149 18.73 16.69 9.59
C ARG A 149 19.23 15.64 8.61
N TYR A 150 19.19 14.37 8.97
CA TYR A 150 19.56 13.27 8.08
C TYR A 150 18.71 13.28 6.81
N VAL A 151 17.38 13.30 6.94
CA VAL A 151 16.46 13.34 5.80
C VAL A 151 16.72 14.55 4.89
N LYS A 152 17.01 15.71 5.50
CA LYS A 152 17.28 16.94 4.75
C LYS A 152 18.62 16.99 4.06
N HIS A 153 19.64 16.26 4.50
CA HIS A 153 21.00 16.36 3.96
C HIS A 153 21.42 15.15 3.12
N GLU A 154 20.66 14.06 3.15
CA GLU A 154 20.88 12.92 2.28
C GLU A 154 20.56 13.31 0.82
N GLN A 155 21.59 13.31 -0.03
CA GLN A 155 21.53 13.81 -1.40
C GLN A 155 20.47 13.07 -2.22
N VAL A 156 20.39 11.75 -2.05
CA VAL A 156 19.44 10.89 -2.78
C VAL A 156 17.98 11.29 -2.47
N PHE A 157 17.68 11.72 -1.24
CA PHE A 157 16.34 12.16 -0.86
C PHE A 157 16.05 13.58 -1.35
N GLN A 158 17.05 14.47 -1.34
CA GLN A 158 16.90 15.82 -1.89
C GLN A 158 16.57 15.79 -3.39
N GLU A 159 17.29 14.97 -4.16
CA GLU A 159 17.09 14.85 -5.61
C GLU A 159 15.72 14.27 -5.96
N ALA A 160 15.18 13.37 -5.15
CA ALA A 160 13.87 12.76 -5.38
C ALA A 160 12.70 13.56 -4.77
N GLY A 161 12.93 14.29 -3.67
CA GLY A 161 11.92 15.09 -2.99
C GLY A 161 10.77 14.27 -2.42
N ASN A 162 11.00 13.01 -2.06
CA ASN A 162 9.96 12.02 -1.77
C ASN A 162 9.98 11.47 -0.33
N VAL A 163 10.84 12.00 0.54
CA VAL A 163 10.92 11.66 1.97
C VAL A 163 10.48 12.86 2.82
N TYR A 164 9.56 12.62 3.74
CA TYR A 164 8.94 13.63 4.59
C TYR A 164 9.04 13.26 6.06
N MET A 165 9.08 14.28 6.92
CA MET A 165 8.98 14.15 8.38
C MET A 165 7.63 14.70 8.85
N VAL A 166 6.98 14.02 9.80
CA VAL A 166 5.83 14.59 10.51
C VAL A 166 6.30 15.74 11.40
N ALA A 167 5.92 16.97 11.05
CA ALA A 167 6.36 18.18 11.74
C ALA A 167 5.79 18.31 13.17
N LYS A 168 4.54 17.88 13.37
CA LYS A 168 3.86 17.87 14.68
C LYS A 168 3.64 16.42 15.10
N PRO A 169 4.61 15.78 15.78
CA PRO A 169 4.51 14.37 16.12
C PRO A 169 3.37 14.11 17.10
N ASN A 170 2.70 12.98 16.92
CA ASN A 170 1.68 12.50 17.84
C ASN A 170 2.35 11.83 19.05
N LEU A 171 1.70 11.95 20.21
CA LEU A 171 2.00 11.10 21.37
C LEU A 171 1.24 9.79 21.19
N VAL A 172 1.91 8.64 21.18
CA VAL A 172 1.30 7.37 20.75
C VAL A 172 1.29 6.33 21.86
N THR A 173 0.08 5.94 22.27
CA THR A 173 -0.18 4.83 23.19
C THR A 173 -0.55 3.58 22.40
N TYR A 174 0.28 2.52 22.45
CA TYR A 174 0.08 1.29 21.65
C TYR A 174 -1.30 0.65 21.84
N LYS A 175 -1.78 0.56 23.09
CA LYS A 175 -3.10 -0.01 23.42
C LYS A 175 -4.25 0.95 23.12
N GLY A 176 -3.97 2.23 22.93
CA GLY A 176 -4.94 3.31 22.84
C GLY A 176 -5.31 3.70 21.41
N SER A 177 -6.19 4.69 21.30
CA SER A 177 -6.68 5.21 20.02
C SER A 177 -5.72 6.20 19.37
N THR A 178 -4.74 6.73 20.10
CA THR A 178 -3.70 7.59 19.50
C THR A 178 -2.84 6.88 18.47
N MET A 179 -2.70 5.55 18.53
CA MET A 179 -2.03 4.78 17.49
C MET A 179 -2.76 4.85 16.14
N ILE A 180 -4.10 4.66 16.13
CA ILE A 180 -4.88 4.81 14.89
C ILE A 180 -4.93 6.28 14.45
N ALA A 181 -5.00 7.22 15.38
CA ALA A 181 -4.95 8.65 15.07
C ALA A 181 -3.63 9.04 14.40
N ALA A 182 -2.49 8.48 14.83
CA ALA A 182 -1.19 8.71 14.20
C ALA A 182 -1.12 8.13 12.78
N THR A 183 -1.67 6.93 12.57
CA THR A 183 -1.76 6.31 11.23
C THR A 183 -2.62 7.15 10.28
N LEU A 184 -3.81 7.59 10.72
CA LEU A 184 -4.70 8.44 9.93
C LEU A 184 -4.10 9.83 9.66
N HIS A 185 -3.41 10.42 10.64
CA HIS A 185 -2.67 11.67 10.46
C HIS A 185 -1.57 11.52 9.40
N GLY A 186 -0.80 10.43 9.44
CA GLY A 186 0.21 10.13 8.43
C GLY A 186 -0.38 9.95 7.03
N ALA A 187 -1.47 9.19 6.92
CA ALA A 187 -2.19 9.00 5.67
C ALA A 187 -2.72 10.33 5.09
N ALA A 188 -3.29 11.21 5.93
CA ALA A 188 -3.75 12.52 5.50
C ALA A 188 -2.61 13.42 4.98
N ILE A 189 -1.43 13.36 5.62
CA ILE A 189 -0.24 14.06 5.12
C ILE A 189 0.18 13.52 3.76
N LEU A 190 0.23 12.19 3.59
CA LEU A 190 0.62 11.55 2.33
C LEU A 190 -0.37 11.87 1.21
N LEU A 191 -1.68 11.82 1.45
CA LEU A 191 -2.71 12.25 0.49
C LEU A 191 -2.54 13.72 0.06
N LYS A 192 -2.11 14.58 0.98
CA LYS A 192 -1.89 16.01 0.69
C LYS A 192 -0.58 16.27 -0.05
N LYS A 193 0.49 15.54 0.29
CA LYS A 193 1.86 15.78 -0.20
C LYS A 193 2.18 15.03 -1.49
N ALA A 194 1.63 13.83 -1.65
CA ALA A 194 1.89 12.93 -2.76
C ALA A 194 0.57 12.51 -3.41
N LYS A 195 0.38 12.84 -4.69
CA LYS A 195 -0.93 12.77 -5.35
C LYS A 195 -1.18 11.50 -6.15
N ASP A 196 -0.16 10.68 -6.38
CA ASP A 196 -0.19 9.62 -7.38
C ASP A 196 0.37 8.28 -6.88
N TRP A 197 0.34 8.05 -5.56
CA TRP A 197 0.59 6.73 -5.00
C TRP A 197 -0.63 5.81 -5.13
N ASP A 198 -0.38 4.51 -5.14
CA ASP A 198 -1.38 3.46 -5.36
C ASP A 198 -1.72 2.71 -4.08
N TRP A 199 -0.71 2.43 -3.23
CA TRP A 199 -0.88 1.76 -1.95
C TRP A 199 -0.21 2.51 -0.80
N PHE A 200 -0.90 2.57 0.33
CA PHE A 200 -0.41 3.02 1.62
C PHE A 200 0.03 1.81 2.46
N ILE A 201 1.25 1.84 2.99
CA ILE A 201 1.81 0.76 3.81
C ILE A 201 2.31 1.36 5.12
N ASN A 202 1.87 0.84 6.27
CA ASN A 202 2.41 1.22 7.57
C ASN A 202 3.48 0.23 8.03
N LEU A 203 4.54 0.75 8.64
CA LEU A 203 5.64 -0.02 9.23
C LEU A 203 6.06 0.64 10.54
N SER A 204 6.56 -0.13 11.49
CA SER A 204 7.28 0.39 12.66
C SER A 204 8.80 0.29 12.48
N ALA A 205 9.55 0.96 13.34
CA ALA A 205 11.01 0.82 13.42
C ALA A 205 11.50 -0.59 13.80
N SER A 206 10.58 -1.51 14.15
CA SER A 206 10.88 -2.92 14.43
C SER A 206 10.49 -3.87 13.30
N ASP A 207 10.02 -3.34 12.16
CA ASP A 207 9.82 -4.07 10.92
C ASP A 207 11.09 -4.00 10.06
N TYR A 208 11.22 -4.93 9.11
CA TYR A 208 12.31 -4.89 8.12
C TYR A 208 11.89 -5.58 6.81
N PRO A 209 12.32 -5.07 5.63
CA PRO A 209 12.03 -5.72 4.36
C PRO A 209 12.79 -7.05 4.19
N LEU A 210 12.15 -8.01 3.54
CA LEU A 210 12.71 -9.32 3.16
C LEU A 210 12.99 -9.46 1.66
N LEU A 211 12.74 -8.40 0.89
CA LEU A 211 12.98 -8.32 -0.55
C LEU A 211 13.23 -6.87 -0.98
N THR A 212 13.78 -6.68 -2.18
CA THR A 212 14.10 -5.34 -2.69
C THR A 212 12.84 -4.59 -3.13
N GLN A 213 12.93 -3.27 -3.26
CA GLN A 213 11.81 -2.48 -3.79
C GLN A 213 11.50 -2.84 -5.24
N ASP A 214 12.51 -3.14 -6.06
CA ASP A 214 12.31 -3.61 -7.42
C ASP A 214 11.53 -4.93 -7.47
N ASP A 215 11.77 -5.84 -6.54
CA ASP A 215 10.98 -7.07 -6.40
C ASP A 215 9.51 -6.76 -6.12
N LEU A 216 9.26 -5.90 -5.13
CA LEU A 216 7.92 -5.52 -4.70
C LEU A 216 7.14 -4.81 -5.80
N LEU A 217 7.74 -3.78 -6.39
CA LEU A 217 7.17 -2.99 -7.49
C LEU A 217 6.92 -3.85 -8.72
N HIS A 218 7.80 -4.81 -9.01
CA HIS A 218 7.60 -5.73 -10.13
C HIS A 218 6.34 -6.57 -9.95
N VAL A 219 6.15 -7.22 -8.80
CA VAL A 219 4.96 -8.04 -8.56
C VAL A 219 3.71 -7.18 -8.50
N PHE A 220 3.75 -6.03 -7.82
CA PHE A 220 2.60 -5.12 -7.69
C PHE A 220 2.17 -4.51 -9.04
N SER A 221 3.07 -4.42 -10.02
CA SER A 221 2.73 -3.97 -11.38
C SER A 221 1.69 -4.85 -12.08
N TYR A 222 1.51 -6.09 -11.63
CA TYR A 222 0.53 -7.04 -12.19
C TYR A 222 -0.78 -7.11 -11.40
N LEU A 223 -0.90 -6.35 -10.31
CA LEU A 223 -2.05 -6.40 -9.42
C LEU A 223 -3.09 -5.33 -9.74
N PRO A 224 -4.39 -5.62 -9.56
CA PRO A 224 -5.41 -4.58 -9.49
C PRO A 224 -5.12 -3.60 -8.34
N LYS A 225 -5.09 -2.30 -8.65
CA LYS A 225 -4.70 -1.23 -7.72
C LYS A 225 -5.71 -0.98 -6.58
N ASP A 226 -6.90 -1.53 -6.71
CA ASP A 226 -7.99 -1.47 -5.74
C ASP A 226 -7.90 -2.55 -4.67
N LEU A 227 -6.98 -3.52 -4.77
CA LEU A 227 -6.78 -4.53 -3.74
C LEU A 227 -6.26 -3.92 -2.42
N ASN A 228 -6.78 -4.43 -1.31
CA ASN A 228 -6.40 -4.04 0.05
C ASN A 228 -5.91 -5.27 0.82
N PHE A 229 -4.63 -5.29 1.18
CA PHE A 229 -4.02 -6.36 1.97
C PHE A 229 -4.14 -6.04 3.46
N LEU A 230 -5.02 -6.77 4.12
CA LEU A 230 -5.22 -6.72 5.56
C LEU A 230 -5.76 -8.07 6.03
N GLU A 231 -5.10 -8.67 7.01
CA GLU A 231 -5.63 -9.88 7.66
C GLU A 231 -6.87 -9.49 8.47
N HIS A 232 -7.96 -10.24 8.33
CA HIS A 232 -9.20 -9.94 9.04
C HIS A 232 -10.01 -11.19 9.39
N THR A 233 -10.73 -11.08 10.50
CA THR A 233 -11.77 -12.02 10.93
C THR A 233 -12.87 -11.28 11.68
N ASN A 234 -14.09 -11.81 11.61
CA ASN A 234 -15.22 -11.41 12.45
C ASN A 234 -15.46 -12.38 13.61
N ASP A 235 -14.65 -13.42 13.76
CA ASP A 235 -14.61 -14.26 14.94
C ASP A 235 -13.80 -13.54 16.03
N LEU A 236 -14.52 -12.86 16.92
CA LEU A 236 -13.92 -12.07 17.99
C LEU A 236 -13.38 -12.95 19.12
N GLY A 237 -13.97 -14.14 19.35
CA GLY A 237 -13.64 -15.01 20.48
C GLY A 237 -13.47 -14.26 21.80
N TRP A 238 -12.34 -14.47 22.48
CA TRP A 238 -12.01 -13.81 23.74
C TRP A 238 -11.87 -12.28 23.63
N LYS A 239 -11.61 -11.74 22.43
CA LYS A 239 -11.44 -10.30 22.21
C LYS A 239 -12.74 -9.55 22.46
N GLU A 240 -13.91 -10.19 22.34
CA GLU A 240 -15.19 -9.55 22.66
C GLU A 240 -15.21 -9.09 24.13
N GLU A 241 -14.87 -9.98 25.07
CA GLU A 241 -14.86 -9.68 26.50
C GLU A 241 -13.68 -8.81 26.95
N GLN A 242 -12.53 -8.92 26.27
CA GLN A 242 -11.30 -8.25 26.71
C GLN A 242 -10.98 -6.95 25.97
N ARG A 243 -11.57 -6.70 24.79
CA ARG A 243 -11.26 -5.52 23.96
C ARG A 243 -12.49 -4.75 23.49
N VAL A 244 -13.58 -5.44 23.16
CA VAL A 244 -14.80 -4.82 22.62
C VAL A 244 -15.66 -4.21 23.72
N LYS A 245 -16.03 -5.03 24.72
CA LYS A 245 -16.90 -4.62 25.84
C LYS A 245 -16.21 -3.66 26.83
N PRO A 246 -14.92 -3.83 27.16
CA PRO A 246 -14.21 -2.85 27.98
C PRO A 246 -14.09 -1.50 27.28
N ILE A 247 -14.11 -0.43 28.07
CA ILE A 247 -13.95 0.94 27.59
C ILE A 247 -12.63 1.47 28.16
N ILE A 248 -11.80 2.03 27.28
CA ILE A 248 -10.57 2.70 27.68
C ILE A 248 -10.60 4.20 27.33
N ILE A 249 -9.88 4.99 28.11
CA ILE A 249 -9.58 6.38 27.79
C ILE A 249 -8.08 6.48 27.52
N ASP A 250 -7.71 6.98 26.35
CA ASP A 250 -6.31 7.23 25.99
C ASP A 250 -5.93 8.67 26.38
N PRO A 251 -5.12 8.88 27.45
CA PRO A 251 -4.82 10.21 27.95
C PRO A 251 -3.97 11.02 26.97
N ALA A 252 -3.24 10.34 26.08
CA ALA A 252 -2.42 10.99 25.06
C ALA A 252 -3.23 11.79 24.03
N LEU A 253 -4.57 11.68 24.03
CA LEU A 253 -5.45 12.55 23.24
C LEU A 253 -5.52 14.00 23.76
N TYR A 254 -5.33 14.22 25.07
CA TYR A 254 -5.52 15.53 25.71
C TYR A 254 -4.39 15.91 26.67
N GLN A 255 -3.45 15.02 26.95
CA GLN A 255 -2.26 15.28 27.77
C GLN A 255 -0.99 15.39 26.91
N ASN A 256 0.04 16.04 27.47
CA ASN A 256 1.35 16.20 26.82
C ASN A 256 2.38 15.15 27.27
N THR A 257 2.04 14.32 28.26
CA THR A 257 2.91 13.28 28.83
C THR A 257 2.31 11.91 28.55
N LYS A 258 3.15 10.93 28.17
CA LYS A 258 2.70 9.57 27.89
C LYS A 258 2.38 8.84 29.19
N THR A 259 1.22 8.20 29.23
CA THR A 259 0.81 7.27 30.30
C THR A 259 0.15 6.05 29.68
N ASP A 260 -0.07 4.99 30.46
CA ASP A 260 -0.93 3.89 30.01
C ASP A 260 -2.39 4.38 29.90
N VAL A 261 -3.22 3.58 29.25
CA VAL A 261 -4.66 3.83 29.11
C VAL A 261 -5.37 3.73 30.46
N TYR A 262 -6.40 4.54 30.67
CA TYR A 262 -7.29 4.37 31.81
C TYR A 262 -8.42 3.40 31.47
N TRP A 263 -8.66 2.46 32.37
CA TRP A 263 -9.78 1.53 32.25
C TRP A 263 -11.01 2.12 32.94
N VAL A 264 -12.12 2.14 32.21
CA VAL A 264 -13.43 2.54 32.76
C VAL A 264 -14.07 1.30 33.40
N THR A 265 -14.75 1.49 34.52
CA THR A 265 -15.39 0.40 35.28
C THR A 265 -16.57 -0.20 34.51
N GLU A 266 -17.34 0.64 33.83
CA GLU A 266 -18.47 0.24 33.01
C GLU A 266 -18.04 -0.39 31.69
N LYS A 267 -18.80 -1.40 31.26
CA LYS A 267 -18.67 -2.04 29.96
C LYS A 267 -19.77 -1.56 29.02
N ARG A 268 -19.50 -1.61 27.72
CA ARG A 268 -20.51 -1.38 26.65
C ARG A 268 -20.98 -2.69 26.03
N ALA A 269 -22.16 -2.64 25.42
CA ALA A 269 -22.62 -3.69 24.51
C ALA A 269 -21.84 -3.66 23.18
N VAL A 270 -21.85 -4.79 22.47
CA VAL A 270 -21.34 -4.87 21.09
C VAL A 270 -22.27 -4.03 20.19
N PRO A 271 -21.72 -3.19 19.29
CA PRO A 271 -22.54 -2.35 18.41
C PRO A 271 -23.38 -3.20 17.45
N THR A 272 -24.60 -2.75 17.18
CA THR A 272 -25.52 -3.38 16.22
C THR A 272 -25.58 -2.63 14.87
N ALA A 273 -25.06 -1.40 14.82
CA ALA A 273 -25.08 -0.56 13.63
C ALA A 273 -24.08 -0.99 12.54
N PHE A 274 -23.04 -1.73 12.92
CA PHE A 274 -22.03 -2.28 12.02
C PHE A 274 -21.43 -3.54 12.66
N ARG A 275 -20.88 -4.42 11.83
CA ARG A 275 -20.24 -5.64 12.30
C ARG A 275 -18.77 -5.38 12.61
N LEU A 276 -18.28 -5.84 13.76
CA LEU A 276 -16.87 -5.70 14.11
C LEU A 276 -16.01 -6.74 13.40
N PHE A 277 -14.86 -6.27 12.93
CA PHE A 277 -13.78 -7.10 12.44
C PHE A 277 -12.49 -6.76 13.18
N THR A 278 -11.61 -7.75 13.31
CA THR A 278 -10.29 -7.62 13.92
C THR A 278 -9.25 -8.32 13.07
N GLY A 279 -7.99 -7.90 13.19
CA GLY A 279 -6.87 -8.55 12.54
C GLY A 279 -5.54 -7.90 12.88
N SER A 280 -4.58 -8.03 11.97
CA SER A 280 -3.25 -7.42 12.10
C SER A 280 -3.30 -5.89 12.10
N ALA A 281 -2.43 -5.24 12.87
CA ALA A 281 -2.26 -3.78 12.81
C ALA A 281 -1.48 -3.31 11.56
N TRP A 282 -0.91 -4.26 10.80
CA TRP A 282 -0.10 -4.01 9.61
C TRP A 282 -0.92 -4.23 8.36
N ILE A 283 -0.85 -3.28 7.45
CA ILE A 283 -1.77 -3.18 6.32
C ILE A 283 -1.07 -2.60 5.09
N ALA A 284 -1.51 -3.03 3.91
CA ALA A 284 -1.25 -2.34 2.65
C ALA A 284 -2.57 -2.01 1.97
N LEU A 285 -3.00 -0.76 2.07
CA LEU A 285 -4.33 -0.32 1.64
C LEU A 285 -4.26 0.50 0.36
N SER A 286 -5.19 0.26 -0.56
CA SER A 286 -5.37 1.06 -1.77
C SER A 286 -5.58 2.55 -1.44
N ARG A 287 -5.12 3.43 -2.33
CA ARG A 287 -5.35 4.86 -2.19
C ARG A 287 -6.83 5.22 -2.12
N ALA A 288 -7.67 4.58 -2.92
CA ALA A 288 -9.11 4.81 -2.91
C ALA A 288 -9.73 4.55 -1.52
N PHE A 289 -9.35 3.45 -0.88
CA PHE A 289 -9.82 3.16 0.48
C PHE A 289 -9.25 4.14 1.52
N MET A 290 -8.00 4.58 1.37
CA MET A 290 -7.44 5.61 2.24
C MET A 290 -8.15 6.95 2.07
N GLU A 291 -8.50 7.36 0.85
CA GLU A 291 -9.32 8.54 0.60
C GLU A 291 -10.70 8.41 1.25
N HIS A 292 -11.32 7.23 1.21
CA HIS A 292 -12.58 6.96 1.92
C HIS A 292 -12.45 7.20 3.41
N THR A 293 -11.42 6.65 4.06
CA THR A 293 -11.23 6.79 5.51
C THR A 293 -10.93 8.22 5.94
N ILE A 294 -10.21 9.00 5.12
CA ILE A 294 -9.82 10.38 5.46
C ILE A 294 -10.88 11.40 5.08
N MET A 295 -11.45 11.30 3.88
CA MET A 295 -12.45 12.25 3.40
C MET A 295 -13.84 11.94 3.96
N GLY A 296 -14.15 10.65 4.21
CA GLY A 296 -15.42 10.18 4.74
C GLY A 296 -16.60 10.67 3.91
N TRP A 297 -16.70 10.26 2.65
CA TRP A 297 -17.85 10.68 1.83
C TRP A 297 -19.19 10.13 2.35
N ASP A 298 -19.17 9.11 3.21
CA ASP A 298 -20.29 8.72 4.06
C ASP A 298 -19.94 8.80 5.56
N ASN A 299 -20.88 8.40 6.41
CA ASN A 299 -20.71 8.48 7.86
C ASN A 299 -19.92 7.32 8.47
N LEU A 300 -19.77 6.18 7.77
CA LEU A 300 -19.23 4.95 8.34
C LEU A 300 -17.81 5.13 8.90
N PRO A 301 -16.81 5.68 8.17
CA PRO A 301 -15.47 5.89 8.72
C PRO A 301 -15.46 6.76 9.99
N ARG A 302 -16.34 7.76 10.09
CA ARG A 302 -16.44 8.67 11.24
C ARG A 302 -17.10 7.98 12.43
N THR A 303 -18.21 7.28 12.20
CA THR A 303 -18.93 6.52 13.23
C THR A 303 -18.06 5.43 13.83
N VAL A 304 -17.35 4.67 12.97
CA VAL A 304 -16.41 3.64 13.41
C VAL A 304 -15.23 4.28 14.15
N LEU A 305 -14.65 5.39 13.66
CA LEU A 305 -13.55 6.07 14.34
C LEU A 305 -13.95 6.54 15.75
N MET A 306 -15.15 7.11 15.90
CA MET A 306 -15.69 7.50 17.20
C MET A 306 -15.85 6.29 18.14
N TYR A 307 -16.31 5.15 17.63
CA TYR A 307 -16.41 3.92 18.42
C TYR A 307 -15.02 3.39 18.85
N TYR A 308 -14.04 3.49 17.96
CA TYR A 308 -12.67 3.06 18.19
C TYR A 308 -11.86 4.05 19.06
N ALA A 309 -12.36 5.26 19.32
CA ALA A 309 -11.70 6.20 20.23
C ALA A 309 -11.51 5.63 21.65
N ASN A 310 -12.39 4.71 22.07
CA ASN A 310 -12.36 4.04 23.39
C ASN A 310 -12.20 2.51 23.29
N PHE A 311 -11.56 2.01 22.24
CA PHE A 311 -11.38 0.57 21.96
C PHE A 311 -9.94 0.13 22.21
N VAL A 312 -9.73 -1.00 22.91
CA VAL A 312 -8.39 -1.55 23.19
C VAL A 312 -7.75 -2.10 21.92
N SER A 313 -6.51 -1.70 21.63
CA SER A 313 -5.80 -2.07 20.39
C SER A 313 -6.56 -1.63 19.13
N SER A 314 -7.03 -0.39 19.12
CA SER A 314 -7.78 0.22 18.02
C SER A 314 -7.27 -0.02 16.59
N PRO A 315 -5.95 0.02 16.28
CA PRO A 315 -5.46 -0.25 14.93
C PRO A 315 -5.75 -1.67 14.43
N GLU A 316 -5.93 -2.65 15.33
CA GLU A 316 -6.25 -4.04 14.99
C GLU A 316 -7.74 -4.26 14.65
N GLY A 317 -8.51 -3.19 14.39
CA GLY A 317 -9.94 -3.31 14.12
C GLY A 317 -10.56 -2.18 13.30
N TYR A 318 -10.05 -0.95 13.38
CA TYR A 318 -10.63 0.19 12.67
C TYR A 318 -10.73 -0.04 11.16
N PHE A 319 -9.60 -0.27 10.48
CA PHE A 319 -9.58 -0.44 9.02
C PHE A 319 -10.37 -1.68 8.58
N HIS A 320 -10.25 -2.79 9.33
CA HIS A 320 -10.99 -4.03 9.08
C HIS A 320 -12.51 -3.80 9.13
N THR A 321 -12.98 -3.10 10.16
CA THR A 321 -14.40 -2.82 10.33
C THR A 321 -14.89 -1.86 9.24
N VAL A 322 -14.16 -0.80 8.93
CA VAL A 322 -14.57 0.14 7.86
C VAL A 322 -14.61 -0.55 6.50
N ILE A 323 -13.56 -1.30 6.12
CA ILE A 323 -13.50 -1.92 4.80
C ILE A 323 -14.58 -2.98 4.61
N CYS A 324 -14.82 -3.80 5.64
CA CYS A 324 -15.78 -4.89 5.53
C CYS A 324 -17.23 -4.40 5.57
N ASN A 325 -17.53 -3.29 6.25
CA ASN A 325 -18.87 -2.71 6.26
C ASN A 325 -19.12 -1.73 5.09
N SER A 326 -18.13 -1.48 4.23
CA SER A 326 -18.28 -0.61 3.06
C SER A 326 -18.64 -1.42 1.81
N GLU A 327 -19.74 -1.06 1.14
CA GLU A 327 -20.20 -1.73 -0.08
C GLU A 327 -19.17 -1.67 -1.21
N GLU A 328 -18.49 -0.53 -1.35
CA GLU A 328 -17.51 -0.30 -2.39
C GLU A 328 -16.23 -1.15 -2.19
N PHE A 329 -15.82 -1.39 -0.93
CA PHE A 329 -14.52 -1.98 -0.64
C PHE A 329 -14.55 -3.41 -0.11
N ARG A 330 -15.68 -3.93 0.39
CA ARG A 330 -15.74 -5.26 1.06
C ARG A 330 -15.24 -6.44 0.22
N ASN A 331 -15.29 -6.32 -1.11
CA ASN A 331 -14.87 -7.35 -2.08
C ASN A 331 -13.45 -7.15 -2.61
N THR A 332 -12.72 -6.15 -2.10
CA THR A 332 -11.34 -5.82 -2.53
C THR A 332 -10.30 -6.34 -1.54
N THR A 333 -10.72 -7.04 -0.49
CA THR A 333 -9.83 -7.50 0.57
C THR A 333 -8.98 -8.69 0.14
N VAL A 334 -7.71 -8.69 0.47
CA VAL A 334 -6.83 -9.86 0.46
C VAL A 334 -6.50 -10.14 1.91
N ASN A 335 -6.97 -11.28 2.43
CA ASN A 335 -6.86 -11.64 3.85
C ASN A 335 -5.42 -12.11 4.20
N HIS A 336 -4.49 -11.17 4.17
CA HIS A 336 -3.07 -11.34 4.48
C HIS A 336 -2.46 -9.95 4.74
N ASP A 337 -1.62 -9.81 5.76
CA ASP A 337 -1.05 -8.51 6.17
C ASP A 337 0.31 -8.19 5.53
N LEU A 338 0.83 -9.09 4.69
CA LEU A 338 2.13 -9.01 4.02
C LEU A 338 3.33 -9.04 4.98
N HIS A 339 3.15 -9.55 6.21
CA HIS A 339 4.20 -9.67 7.19
C HIS A 339 4.44 -11.13 7.58
N PHE A 340 5.70 -11.50 7.74
CA PHE A 340 6.07 -12.67 8.54
C PHE A 340 6.11 -12.26 10.02
N ILE A 341 5.29 -12.90 10.85
CA ILE A 341 5.22 -12.65 12.28
C ILE A 341 5.26 -13.97 13.03
N ALA A 342 6.22 -14.13 13.95
CA ALA A 342 6.29 -15.29 14.84
C ALA A 342 5.62 -14.99 16.19
N TRP A 343 4.73 -15.90 16.62
CA TRP A 343 3.97 -15.78 17.86
C TRP A 343 4.25 -16.94 18.81
N ASP A 344 4.21 -16.67 20.11
CA ASP A 344 4.09 -17.71 21.14
C ASP A 344 2.77 -18.49 20.96
N THR A 345 2.71 -19.72 21.49
CA THR A 345 1.45 -20.49 21.58
C THR A 345 1.12 -20.77 23.05
N PRO A 346 0.08 -20.14 23.63
CA PRO A 346 -0.81 -19.14 23.04
C PRO A 346 -0.12 -17.78 22.79
N PRO A 347 -0.64 -16.94 21.87
CA PRO A 347 -0.06 -15.63 21.57
C PRO A 347 -0.03 -14.72 22.80
N LYS A 348 1.11 -14.07 23.04
CA LYS A 348 1.26 -13.00 24.03
C LYS A 348 0.90 -11.64 23.41
N GLN A 349 0.98 -10.56 24.20
CA GLN A 349 0.71 -9.19 23.73
C GLN A 349 1.63 -8.74 22.58
N HIS A 350 2.89 -9.20 22.58
CA HIS A 350 3.88 -8.84 21.57
C HIS A 350 4.41 -10.11 20.89
N PRO A 351 4.70 -10.06 19.57
CA PRO A 351 5.29 -11.18 18.86
C PRO A 351 6.72 -11.46 19.35
N ILE A 352 7.22 -12.65 19.03
CA ILE A 352 8.57 -13.09 19.32
C ILE A 352 9.57 -12.21 18.55
N SER A 353 10.68 -11.85 19.18
CA SER A 353 11.78 -11.18 18.49
C SER A 353 12.48 -12.16 17.54
N LEU A 354 12.51 -11.79 16.26
CA LEU A 354 13.07 -12.59 15.18
C LEU A 354 14.60 -12.49 15.21
N THR A 355 15.26 -13.64 15.24
CA THR A 355 16.72 -13.80 15.21
C THR A 355 17.13 -14.60 13.96
N VAL A 356 18.43 -14.87 13.81
CA VAL A 356 18.99 -15.68 12.71
C VAL A 356 18.30 -17.06 12.57
N ASN A 357 17.79 -17.62 13.66
CA ASN A 357 17.09 -18.91 13.65
C ASN A 357 15.79 -18.88 12.83
N PHE A 358 15.18 -17.71 12.65
CA PHE A 358 13.97 -17.54 11.85
C PHE A 358 14.26 -17.23 10.38
N PHE A 359 15.53 -17.12 9.97
CA PHE A 359 15.90 -16.63 8.64
C PHE A 359 15.33 -17.47 7.49
N GLU A 360 15.36 -18.80 7.63
CA GLU A 360 14.79 -19.71 6.64
C GLU A 360 13.26 -19.58 6.57
N ALA A 361 12.59 -19.52 7.72
CA ALA A 361 11.14 -19.37 7.79
C ALA A 361 10.69 -18.02 7.20
N MET A 362 11.39 -16.92 7.52
CA MET A 362 11.17 -15.60 6.92
C MET A 362 11.29 -15.65 5.40
N THR A 363 12.38 -16.22 4.90
CA THR A 363 12.64 -16.29 3.45
C THR A 363 11.59 -17.13 2.73
N THR A 364 11.21 -18.27 3.32
CA THR A 364 10.26 -19.23 2.72
C THR A 364 8.81 -18.73 2.74
N SER A 365 8.47 -17.81 3.64
CA SER A 365 7.11 -17.25 3.74
C SER A 365 6.65 -16.48 2.49
N GLY A 366 7.60 -15.95 1.70
CA GLY A 366 7.30 -15.07 0.56
C GLY A 366 6.81 -13.67 0.95
N ALA A 367 6.62 -13.38 2.24
CA ALA A 367 6.18 -12.07 2.70
C ALA A 367 7.24 -10.99 2.43
N PRO A 368 6.85 -9.78 2.01
CA PRO A 368 7.79 -8.69 1.75
C PRO A 368 8.39 -8.07 3.02
N PHE A 369 7.73 -8.22 4.18
CA PHE A 369 8.16 -7.65 5.45
C PHE A 369 8.17 -8.70 6.54
N ALA A 370 8.92 -8.46 7.61
CA ALA A 370 8.91 -9.30 8.82
C ALA A 370 8.99 -8.46 10.09
N ARG A 371 8.47 -9.03 11.19
CA ARG A 371 8.53 -8.42 12.52
C ARG A 371 8.37 -9.40 13.68
N LYS A 372 8.88 -9.08 14.87
CA LYS A 372 9.63 -7.86 15.21
C LYS A 372 11.13 -8.16 15.33
N PHE A 373 11.97 -7.20 14.98
CA PHE A 373 13.41 -7.30 15.20
C PHE A 373 13.81 -6.51 16.43
N ASP A 374 14.76 -7.03 17.21
CA ASP A 374 15.43 -6.26 18.24
C ASP A 374 16.43 -5.29 17.61
N LYS A 375 16.82 -4.27 18.37
CA LYS A 375 17.78 -3.27 17.91
C LYS A 375 19.14 -3.92 17.63
N ASP A 376 19.67 -3.67 16.43
CA ASP A 376 20.99 -4.16 15.98
C ASP A 376 21.16 -5.69 16.01
N ASP A 377 20.06 -6.46 15.95
CA ASP A 377 20.14 -7.92 15.88
C ASP A 377 20.96 -8.36 14.64
N PRO A 378 21.87 -9.36 14.78
CA PRO A 378 22.71 -9.84 13.68
C PRO A 378 21.93 -10.31 12.45
N VAL A 379 20.66 -10.75 12.62
CA VAL A 379 19.81 -11.17 11.50
C VAL A 379 19.57 -10.05 10.50
N LEU A 380 19.54 -8.78 10.94
CA LEU A 380 19.36 -7.64 10.06
C LEU A 380 20.51 -7.52 9.06
N ASN A 381 21.75 -7.79 9.50
CA ASN A 381 22.93 -7.80 8.63
C ASN A 381 22.88 -8.97 7.64
N LYS A 382 22.35 -10.12 8.08
CA LYS A 382 22.15 -11.28 7.22
C LYS A 382 21.09 -11.00 6.14
N ILE A 383 19.99 -10.34 6.49
CA ILE A 383 18.95 -9.89 5.53
C ILE A 383 19.55 -8.89 4.53
N ASP A 384 20.29 -7.90 5.01
CA ASP A 384 20.97 -6.90 4.16
C ASP A 384 21.87 -7.56 3.11
N ALA A 385 22.71 -8.52 3.55
CA ALA A 385 23.66 -9.19 2.69
C ALA A 385 22.99 -10.18 1.71
N GLU A 386 22.07 -11.02 2.19
CA GLU A 386 21.56 -12.17 1.41
C GLU A 386 20.26 -11.89 0.66
N LEU A 387 19.42 -10.97 1.14
CA LEU A 387 18.10 -10.69 0.54
C LEU A 387 18.04 -9.35 -0.17
N LEU A 388 18.72 -8.33 0.37
CA LEU A 388 18.64 -6.95 -0.14
C LEU A 388 19.87 -6.53 -0.95
N ASN A 389 20.94 -7.33 -0.93
CA ASN A 389 22.22 -7.05 -1.60
C ASN A 389 22.76 -5.65 -1.29
N ARG A 390 22.68 -5.24 -0.02
CA ARG A 390 23.08 -3.90 0.43
C ARG A 390 24.19 -3.97 1.46
N THR A 391 24.94 -2.88 1.57
CA THR A 391 25.81 -2.64 2.74
C THR A 391 24.97 -2.09 3.89
N ARG A 392 25.50 -2.17 5.13
CA ARG A 392 24.78 -1.72 6.33
C ARG A 392 24.25 -0.28 6.18
N ASP A 393 25.10 0.63 5.70
CA ASP A 393 24.84 2.07 5.66
C ASP A 393 24.48 2.61 4.26
N GLY A 394 24.35 1.74 3.24
CA GLY A 394 24.10 2.14 1.85
C GLY A 394 22.77 1.59 1.34
N PHE A 395 22.11 2.28 0.40
CA PHE A 395 20.79 1.90 -0.13
C PHE A 395 20.72 0.48 -0.73
N SER A 396 19.53 -0.13 -0.70
CA SER A 396 19.27 -1.38 -1.41
C SER A 396 19.35 -1.11 -2.91
N PRO A 397 20.27 -1.76 -3.65
CA PRO A 397 20.42 -1.50 -5.08
C PRO A 397 19.19 -1.94 -5.87
N GLY A 398 18.74 -1.06 -6.75
CA GLY A 398 17.68 -1.32 -7.73
C GLY A 398 18.10 -0.87 -9.13
N GLY A 399 17.17 -0.94 -10.09
CA GLY A 399 17.41 -0.51 -11.47
C GLY A 399 17.75 0.97 -11.62
N TRP A 400 17.33 1.78 -10.64
CA TRP A 400 17.66 3.21 -10.54
C TRP A 400 19.10 3.48 -10.07
N CYS A 401 19.86 2.48 -9.61
CA CYS A 401 21.22 2.64 -9.11
C CYS A 401 22.25 2.43 -10.24
N VAL A 402 22.84 3.50 -10.76
CA VAL A 402 23.79 3.48 -11.90
C VAL A 402 25.20 4.00 -11.55
N GLY A 403 25.50 4.08 -10.26
CA GLY A 403 26.79 4.48 -9.72
C GLY A 403 27.88 3.41 -9.85
N SER A 404 29.01 3.65 -9.17
CA SER A 404 30.15 2.72 -9.18
C SER A 404 29.87 1.43 -8.41
N HIS A 405 30.65 0.37 -8.66
CA HIS A 405 30.50 -0.93 -8.00
C HIS A 405 30.48 -0.84 -6.46
N ASN A 406 31.25 0.07 -5.87
CA ASN A 406 31.35 0.21 -4.41
C ASN A 406 30.24 1.08 -3.80
N ASN A 407 29.55 1.88 -4.62
CA ASN A 407 28.41 2.69 -4.20
C ASN A 407 27.39 2.79 -5.35
N PRO A 408 26.62 1.72 -5.59
CA PRO A 408 25.78 1.60 -6.78
C PRO A 408 24.70 2.67 -6.84
N CYS A 409 24.20 3.14 -5.70
CA CYS A 409 23.11 4.12 -5.63
C CYS A 409 23.58 5.57 -5.45
N SER A 410 24.89 5.83 -5.65
CA SER A 410 25.45 7.20 -5.63
C SER A 410 24.99 8.07 -6.79
N VAL A 411 24.59 7.46 -7.91
CA VAL A 411 24.07 8.16 -9.08
C VAL A 411 22.68 7.61 -9.39
N ARG A 412 21.71 8.52 -9.45
CA ARG A 412 20.32 8.20 -9.77
C ARG A 412 20.15 8.06 -11.28
N GLY A 413 19.73 6.87 -11.71
CA GLY A 413 19.30 6.56 -13.07
C GLY A 413 17.78 6.64 -13.23
N ASP A 414 17.29 5.99 -14.29
CA ASP A 414 15.85 5.87 -14.54
C ASP A 414 15.19 4.95 -13.50
N TYR A 415 14.29 5.52 -12.71
CA TYR A 415 13.58 4.83 -11.64
C TYR A 415 12.32 4.10 -12.09
N SER A 416 11.95 4.18 -13.37
CA SER A 416 10.90 3.34 -13.95
C SER A 416 11.42 1.95 -14.33
N VAL A 417 12.74 1.79 -14.46
CA VAL A 417 13.38 0.52 -14.79
C VAL A 417 13.57 -0.30 -13.52
N LEU A 418 12.85 -1.43 -13.45
CA LEU A 418 12.96 -2.38 -12.34
C LEU A 418 13.89 -3.55 -12.71
N ARG A 419 14.70 -4.01 -11.75
CA ARG A 419 15.56 -5.20 -11.81
C ARG A 419 15.14 -6.21 -10.74
N PRO A 420 14.02 -6.93 -10.93
CA PRO A 420 13.57 -7.93 -9.96
C PRO A 420 14.60 -9.05 -9.81
N GLY A 421 14.84 -9.44 -8.56
CA GLY A 421 15.70 -10.54 -8.14
C GLY A 421 14.90 -11.79 -7.72
N PRO A 422 15.52 -12.67 -6.91
CA PRO A 422 14.84 -13.85 -6.38
C PRO A 422 13.66 -13.54 -5.45
N GLY A 423 13.65 -12.37 -4.80
CA GLY A 423 12.57 -11.93 -3.92
C GLY A 423 11.23 -11.82 -4.65
N ALA A 424 11.24 -11.34 -5.89
CA ALA A 424 10.04 -11.21 -6.72
C ALA A 424 9.33 -12.56 -6.92
N ARG A 425 10.09 -13.66 -7.10
CA ARG A 425 9.50 -14.99 -7.30
C ARG A 425 8.82 -15.50 -6.03
N ARG A 426 9.46 -15.32 -4.87
CA ARG A 426 8.89 -15.74 -3.58
C ARG A 426 7.59 -14.97 -3.29
N LEU A 427 7.58 -13.68 -3.57
CA LEU A 427 6.38 -12.85 -3.43
C LEU A 427 5.30 -13.22 -4.46
N GLU A 428 5.68 -13.49 -5.72
CA GLU A 428 4.75 -13.97 -6.74
C GLU A 428 4.05 -15.26 -6.30
N ASP A 429 4.80 -16.24 -5.79
CA ASP A 429 4.26 -17.51 -5.31
C ASP A 429 3.24 -17.30 -4.17
N LEU A 430 3.55 -16.43 -3.21
CA LEU A 430 2.62 -16.04 -2.14
C LEU A 430 1.34 -15.40 -2.72
N ILE A 431 1.50 -14.39 -3.58
CA ILE A 431 0.39 -13.63 -4.15
C ILE A 431 -0.52 -14.51 -5.01
N VAL A 432 0.05 -15.39 -5.82
CA VAL A 432 -0.73 -16.35 -6.62
C VAL A 432 -1.57 -17.23 -5.70
N GLN A 433 -1.01 -17.74 -4.60
CA GLN A 433 -1.76 -18.54 -3.63
C GLN A 433 -2.90 -17.76 -2.96
N LEU A 434 -2.66 -16.50 -2.59
CA LEU A 434 -3.67 -15.64 -1.96
C LEU A 434 -4.82 -15.29 -2.90
N LEU A 435 -4.54 -15.16 -4.20
CA LEU A 435 -5.52 -14.80 -5.23
C LEU A 435 -6.16 -16.00 -5.94
N LEU A 436 -5.89 -17.24 -5.50
CA LEU A 436 -6.63 -18.41 -5.98
C LEU A 436 -8.12 -18.25 -5.69
N PRO A 437 -9.04 -18.47 -6.66
CA PRO A 437 -10.47 -18.16 -6.49
C PRO A 437 -11.12 -18.76 -5.26
N GLU A 438 -10.75 -20.00 -4.89
CA GLU A 438 -11.27 -20.70 -3.73
C GLU A 438 -10.88 -20.01 -2.42
N ARG A 439 -9.61 -19.60 -2.28
CA ARG A 439 -9.11 -18.90 -1.09
C ARG A 439 -9.58 -17.45 -1.06
N PHE A 440 -9.44 -16.74 -2.17
CA PHE A 440 -9.80 -15.32 -2.26
C PHE A 440 -11.28 -15.08 -1.93
N ARG A 441 -12.20 -15.90 -2.47
CA ARG A 441 -13.65 -15.75 -2.22
C ARG A 441 -14.05 -16.18 -0.82
N SER A 442 -13.51 -17.30 -0.31
CA SER A 442 -13.84 -17.79 1.03
C SER A 442 -13.30 -16.90 2.15
N SER A 443 -12.28 -16.10 1.86
CA SER A 443 -11.62 -15.20 2.82
C SER A 443 -12.04 -13.73 2.70
N GLN A 444 -13.09 -13.43 1.90
CA GLN A 444 -13.68 -12.08 1.90
C GLN A 444 -14.42 -11.80 3.22
N CYS A 445 -14.76 -10.54 3.45
CA CYS A 445 -15.54 -10.10 4.58
C CYS A 445 -16.87 -10.88 4.69
N ALA A 446 -16.94 -11.83 5.63
CA ALA A 446 -18.08 -12.71 5.77
C ALA A 446 -19.28 -12.03 6.46
N GLY A 447 -20.49 -12.25 5.91
CA GLY A 447 -21.76 -11.93 6.56
C GLY A 447 -22.00 -10.43 6.79
N VAL A 448 -21.82 -9.62 5.73
CA VAL A 448 -22.15 -8.19 5.67
C VAL A 448 -23.28 -7.95 4.69
#